data_AF-A0A538A9A6-F1
#
_entry.id   AF-A0A538A9A6-F1
#
_cell.length_a   1.000
_cell.length_b   1.000
_cell.length_c   1.000
_cell.angle_alpha   90.00
_cell.angle_beta   90.00
_cell.angle_gamma   90.00
#
_symmetry.space_group_name_H-M   'P 1'
#
loop_
_entity.id
_entity.type
_entity.pdbx_description
1 polymer ?
#
loop_
_entity_poly.entity_id
_entity_poly.type
_entity_poly.pdbx_seq_one_letter_code
_entity_poly.pdbx_strand_id
1 'polypeptide(L)'
;AERPPIDADPIPYGHKRKHEMARYSKRHYGQPRWHLRDPKVIVLHFTAGPSYQSAWHVFASNAPNNGELPGVCSHFIVAKSGRIHRTVRPTIRCRHTIGLNYTAIGVEMVQEAGSGSHWADEQILHRHKQIHSAVRLAAWLKQRYGIKMRNIIGHAMANHSPFFKDLEGWRNDHTDWLRRDVKKFRHRLRQVIAK
;
A
#
# COMPACT_ATOMS: atom_id res chain seq x y z
N ALA A 1 6.83 18.56 -3.78
CA ALA A 1 7.40 17.21 -3.99
C ALA A 1 7.21 16.81 -5.45
N GLU A 2 8.30 16.88 -6.20
CA GLU A 2 8.36 16.40 -7.58
C GLU A 2 8.00 14.91 -7.66
N ARG A 3 7.41 14.48 -8.79
CA ARG A 3 7.15 13.07 -9.05
C ARG A 3 8.49 12.32 -9.15
N PRO A 4 8.74 11.29 -8.33
CA PRO A 4 9.97 10.50 -8.47
C PRO A 4 9.93 9.66 -9.76
N PRO A 5 11.07 9.16 -10.25
CA PRO A 5 11.11 8.15 -11.30
C PRO A 5 10.27 6.93 -10.89
N ILE A 6 9.32 6.55 -11.75
CA ILE A 6 8.40 5.43 -11.50
C ILE A 6 8.35 4.58 -12.76
N ASP A 7 8.80 3.34 -12.63
CA ASP A 7 8.73 2.33 -13.68
C ASP A 7 7.30 1.79 -13.74
N ALA A 8 6.70 1.80 -14.93
CA ALA A 8 5.40 1.18 -15.15
C ALA A 8 5.60 -0.31 -15.41
N ASP A 9 5.12 -1.16 -14.50
CA ASP A 9 5.23 -2.61 -14.61
C ASP A 9 3.95 -3.27 -14.07
N PRO A 10 2.84 -3.15 -14.83
CA PRO A 10 1.52 -3.49 -14.33
C PRO A 10 1.32 -5.01 -14.23
N ILE A 11 0.72 -5.46 -13.13
CA ILE A 11 0.21 -6.83 -13.02
C ILE A 11 -1.00 -7.03 -13.95
N PRO A 12 -1.34 -8.27 -14.33
CA PRO A 12 -2.61 -8.57 -14.98
C PRO A 12 -3.81 -8.08 -14.15
N TYR A 13 -4.51 -7.07 -14.67
CA TYR A 13 -5.68 -6.47 -14.05
C TYR A 13 -6.77 -6.18 -15.11
N GLY A 14 -7.19 -7.25 -15.79
CA GLY A 14 -8.21 -7.20 -16.84
C GLY A 14 -9.63 -7.04 -16.30
N HIS A 15 -10.61 -7.15 -17.20
CA HIS A 15 -12.04 -7.01 -16.88
C HIS A 15 -12.50 -7.97 -15.77
N LYS A 16 -12.07 -9.24 -15.79
CA LYS A 16 -12.41 -10.22 -14.75
C LYS A 16 -12.06 -9.72 -13.33
N ARG A 17 -10.81 -9.30 -13.11
CA ARG A 17 -10.34 -8.80 -11.80
C ARG A 17 -11.04 -7.50 -11.37
N LYS A 18 -11.40 -6.63 -12.33
CA LYS A 18 -12.24 -5.45 -12.05
C LYS A 18 -13.64 -5.83 -11.58
N HIS A 19 -14.26 -6.85 -12.19
CA HIS A 19 -15.57 -7.35 -11.76
C HIS A 19 -15.49 -8.01 -10.36
N GLU A 20 -14.43 -8.77 -10.09
CA GLU A 20 -14.13 -9.30 -8.75
C GLU A 20 -14.01 -8.17 -7.72
N MET A 21 -13.20 -7.13 -7.99
CA MET A 21 -13.05 -5.97 -7.10
C MET A 21 -14.37 -5.21 -6.88
N ALA A 22 -15.22 -5.11 -7.91
CA ALA A 22 -16.54 -4.53 -7.78
C ALA A 22 -17.43 -5.38 -6.85
N ARG A 23 -17.44 -6.72 -6.99
CA ARG A 23 -18.17 -7.61 -6.07
C ARG A 23 -17.66 -7.52 -4.64
N TYR A 24 -16.34 -7.59 -4.44
CA TYR A 24 -15.69 -7.36 -3.15
C TYR A 24 -16.12 -6.02 -2.53
N SER A 25 -16.08 -4.94 -3.32
CA SER A 25 -16.48 -3.62 -2.83
C SER A 25 -17.98 -3.50 -2.51
N LYS A 26 -18.84 -4.23 -3.23
CA LYS A 26 -20.27 -4.28 -2.91
C LYS A 26 -20.46 -4.92 -1.54
N ARG A 27 -19.81 -6.06 -1.31
CA ARG A 27 -19.88 -6.81 -0.07
C ARG A 27 -19.31 -6.02 1.12
N HIS A 28 -18.07 -5.55 1.01
CA HIS A 28 -17.38 -4.92 2.14
C HIS A 28 -17.70 -3.43 2.35
N TYR A 29 -18.13 -2.70 1.31
CA TYR A 29 -18.31 -1.24 1.36
C TYR A 29 -19.70 -0.77 0.93
N GLY A 30 -20.55 -1.67 0.44
CA GLY A 30 -21.94 -1.41 0.05
C GLY A 30 -22.13 -0.96 -1.40
N GLN A 31 -21.06 -0.85 -2.20
CA GLN A 31 -21.14 -0.29 -3.57
C GLN A 31 -20.24 -1.07 -4.55
N PRO A 32 -20.77 -1.53 -5.71
CA PRO A 32 -20.02 -2.33 -6.66
C PRO A 32 -19.02 -1.50 -7.48
N ARG A 33 -17.90 -1.09 -6.87
CA ARG A 33 -16.93 -0.18 -7.47
C ARG A 33 -15.53 -0.77 -7.48
N TRP A 34 -14.90 -0.80 -8.66
CA TRP A 34 -13.47 -1.11 -8.79
C TRP A 34 -12.58 0.12 -8.88
N HIS A 35 -13.15 1.29 -9.16
CA HIS A 35 -12.41 2.54 -9.23
C HIS A 35 -12.01 3.03 -7.85
N LEU A 36 -10.76 3.44 -7.70
CA LEU A 36 -10.29 4.24 -6.57
C LEU A 36 -10.46 5.71 -6.93
N ARG A 37 -11.29 6.42 -6.17
CA ARG A 37 -11.56 7.85 -6.33
C ARG A 37 -11.25 8.55 -5.01
N ASP A 38 -10.67 9.74 -5.10
CA ASP A 38 -10.38 10.63 -3.97
C ASP A 38 -9.72 9.93 -2.76
N PRO A 39 -8.60 9.20 -2.97
CA PRO A 39 -7.96 8.44 -1.91
C PRO A 39 -7.60 9.36 -0.72
N LYS A 40 -7.95 8.94 0.48
CA LYS A 40 -7.72 9.70 1.72
C LYS A 40 -6.59 9.14 2.57
N VAL A 41 -6.08 7.96 2.22
CA VAL A 41 -5.10 7.20 3.02
C VAL A 41 -3.97 6.69 2.12
N ILE A 42 -2.74 6.72 2.63
CA ILE A 42 -1.62 5.93 2.11
C ILE A 42 -1.33 4.87 3.17
N VAL A 43 -1.31 3.60 2.79
CA VAL A 43 -0.93 2.50 3.69
C VAL A 43 0.46 2.01 3.28
N LEU A 44 1.38 2.05 4.23
CA LEU A 44 2.74 1.53 4.11
C LEU A 44 2.72 0.04 4.47
N HIS A 45 3.42 -0.74 3.67
CA HIS A 45 3.56 -2.19 3.79
C HIS A 45 5.01 -2.64 3.62
N PHE A 46 5.30 -3.89 3.95
CA PHE A 46 6.45 -4.59 3.43
C PHE A 46 6.08 -5.98 2.90
N THR A 47 6.82 -6.47 1.93
CA THR A 47 6.42 -7.62 1.10
C THR A 47 6.54 -8.99 1.76
N ALA A 48 7.17 -9.06 2.93
CA ALA A 48 7.61 -10.27 3.64
C ALA A 48 8.49 -11.22 2.80
N GLY A 49 8.98 -10.76 1.66
CA GLY A 49 9.74 -11.52 0.68
C GLY A 49 10.95 -10.74 0.16
N PRO A 50 11.93 -11.43 -0.46
CA PRO A 50 13.27 -10.88 -0.65
C PRO A 50 13.40 -9.92 -1.85
N SER A 51 12.47 -9.99 -2.80
CA SER A 51 12.59 -9.33 -4.11
C SER A 51 11.29 -8.70 -4.59
N TYR A 52 11.46 -7.73 -5.50
CA TYR A 52 10.35 -7.13 -6.25
C TYR A 52 9.58 -8.19 -7.05
N GLN A 53 10.31 -9.06 -7.76
CA GLN A 53 9.72 -10.08 -8.62
C GLN A 53 8.83 -11.04 -7.82
N SER A 54 9.23 -11.44 -6.61
CA SER A 54 8.41 -12.29 -5.76
C SER A 54 7.06 -11.62 -5.42
N ALA A 55 7.10 -10.37 -4.94
CA ALA A 55 5.89 -9.61 -4.65
C ALA A 55 5.01 -9.38 -5.89
N TRP A 56 5.64 -9.08 -7.03
CA TRP A 56 4.93 -8.92 -8.30
C TRP A 56 4.20 -10.18 -8.74
N HIS A 57 4.85 -11.36 -8.67
CA HIS A 57 4.23 -12.64 -9.04
C HIS A 57 3.06 -12.99 -8.12
N VAL A 58 3.19 -12.75 -6.81
CA VAL A 58 2.08 -12.90 -5.86
C VAL A 58 0.89 -12.04 -6.30
N PHE A 59 1.12 -10.76 -6.58
CA PHE A 59 0.05 -9.87 -7.04
C PHE A 59 -0.52 -10.26 -8.40
N ALA A 60 0.32 -10.73 -9.32
CA ALA A 60 -0.06 -11.14 -10.68
C ALA A 60 -0.90 -12.42 -10.69
N SER A 61 -0.65 -13.36 -9.75
CA SER A 61 -1.41 -14.60 -9.62
C SER A 61 -2.92 -14.38 -9.38
N ASN A 62 -3.28 -13.25 -8.77
CA ASN A 62 -4.65 -12.96 -8.33
C ASN A 62 -5.27 -14.10 -7.51
N ALA A 63 -4.46 -14.89 -6.79
CA ALA A 63 -4.94 -16.00 -5.99
C ALA A 63 -5.89 -15.52 -4.88
N PRO A 64 -6.97 -16.25 -4.55
CA PRO A 64 -7.85 -15.89 -3.44
C PRO A 64 -7.08 -15.73 -2.13
N ASN A 65 -7.48 -14.75 -1.31
CA ASN A 65 -6.91 -14.53 0.02
C ASN A 65 -8.04 -14.37 1.02
N ASN A 66 -7.98 -15.10 2.14
CA ASN A 66 -9.12 -15.31 3.05
C ASN A 66 -10.37 -15.81 2.31
N GLY A 67 -10.17 -16.78 1.41
CA GLY A 67 -11.26 -17.42 0.65
C GLY A 67 -11.94 -16.52 -0.40
N GLU A 68 -11.39 -15.34 -0.70
CA GLU A 68 -12.09 -14.34 -1.52
C GLU A 68 -11.22 -13.73 -2.62
N LEU A 69 -11.88 -13.36 -3.73
CA LEU A 69 -11.33 -12.61 -4.86
C LEU A 69 -11.80 -11.14 -4.86
N PRO A 70 -11.02 -10.22 -5.43
CA PRO A 70 -9.75 -10.45 -6.13
C PRO A 70 -8.63 -10.74 -5.13
N GLY A 71 -7.59 -11.42 -5.59
CA GLY A 71 -6.37 -11.60 -4.83
C GLY A 71 -5.69 -10.28 -4.49
N VAL A 72 -4.75 -10.36 -3.55
CA VAL A 72 -4.06 -9.19 -3.03
C VAL A 72 -3.27 -8.44 -4.11
N CYS A 73 -3.18 -7.12 -3.97
CA CYS A 73 -2.28 -6.28 -4.76
C CYS A 73 -2.01 -4.97 -4.03
N SER A 74 -0.91 -4.32 -4.36
CA SER A 74 -0.63 -2.93 -3.99
C SER A 74 -0.42 -2.08 -5.23
N HIS A 75 -0.45 -0.75 -5.09
CA HIS A 75 -0.32 0.16 -6.25
C HIS A 75 1.15 0.35 -6.63
N PHE A 76 2.02 0.36 -5.63
CA PHE A 76 3.44 0.59 -5.79
C PHE A 76 4.25 -0.42 -4.98
N ILE A 77 5.38 -0.84 -5.53
CA ILE A 77 6.43 -1.58 -4.82
C ILE A 77 7.74 -0.79 -4.93
N VAL A 78 8.44 -0.61 -3.82
CA VAL A 78 9.76 0.04 -3.73
C VAL A 78 10.80 -1.03 -3.45
N ALA A 79 11.62 -1.32 -4.47
CA ALA A 79 12.70 -2.29 -4.37
C ALA A 79 13.78 -1.83 -3.37
N LYS A 80 14.58 -2.76 -2.85
CA LYS A 80 15.74 -2.46 -1.98
C LYS A 80 16.72 -1.46 -2.62
N SER A 81 16.82 -1.46 -3.95
CA SER A 81 17.64 -0.51 -4.72
C SER A 81 17.10 0.93 -4.75
N GLY A 82 15.86 1.16 -4.31
CA GLY A 82 15.14 2.43 -4.43
C GLY A 82 14.28 2.56 -5.69
N ARG A 83 14.35 1.61 -6.64
CA ARG A 83 13.46 1.63 -7.81
C ARG A 83 12.00 1.52 -7.37
N ILE A 84 11.15 2.38 -7.93
CA ILE A 84 9.72 2.41 -7.67
C ILE A 84 9.01 1.82 -8.87
N HIS A 85 8.25 0.75 -8.64
CA HIS A 85 7.44 0.10 -9.64
C HIS A 85 5.97 0.41 -9.38
N ARG A 86 5.23 0.84 -10.40
CA ARG A 86 3.77 0.98 -10.34
C ARG A 86 3.11 -0.26 -10.92
N THR A 87 2.66 -1.14 -10.05
CA THR A 87 1.98 -2.40 -10.36
C THR A 87 0.51 -2.24 -10.70
N VAL A 88 -0.16 -1.22 -10.13
CA VAL A 88 -1.55 -0.88 -10.43
C VAL A 88 -1.71 0.65 -10.49
N ARG A 89 -2.45 1.17 -11.47
CA ARG A 89 -2.72 2.61 -11.55
C ARG A 89 -3.54 3.04 -10.32
N PRO A 90 -3.21 4.15 -9.62
CA PRO A 90 -3.95 4.65 -8.45
C PRO A 90 -5.31 5.30 -8.79
N THR A 91 -5.99 4.74 -9.78
CA THR A 91 -7.41 4.97 -10.16
C THR A 91 -8.21 3.66 -10.07
N ILE A 92 -7.53 2.55 -9.77
CA ILE A 92 -8.07 1.20 -9.61
C ILE A 92 -7.86 0.83 -8.14
N ARG A 93 -8.87 0.27 -7.47
CA ARG A 93 -8.73 -0.25 -6.11
C ARG A 93 -7.84 -1.48 -6.10
N CYS A 94 -7.05 -1.60 -5.07
CA CYS A 94 -6.31 -2.82 -4.75
C CYS A 94 -6.82 -3.39 -3.43
N ARG A 95 -6.77 -4.73 -3.29
CA ARG A 95 -7.07 -5.40 -2.03
C ARG A 95 -5.77 -5.59 -1.27
N HIS A 96 -5.36 -4.59 -0.49
CA HIS A 96 -4.14 -4.63 0.35
C HIS A 96 -4.42 -4.42 1.83
N THR A 97 -5.53 -3.77 2.18
CA THR A 97 -5.88 -3.46 3.57
C THR A 97 -7.39 -3.46 3.70
N ILE A 98 -7.92 -4.56 4.24
CA ILE A 98 -9.35 -4.72 4.52
C ILE A 98 -9.85 -3.51 5.33
N GLY A 99 -11.07 -3.07 5.04
CA GLY A 99 -11.63 -1.86 5.61
C GLY A 99 -11.13 -0.52 5.04
N LEU A 100 -10.08 -0.51 4.21
CA LEU A 100 -9.50 0.72 3.64
C LEU A 100 -9.30 0.68 2.12
N ASN A 101 -9.44 -0.48 1.47
CA ASN A 101 -9.24 -0.65 0.02
C ASN A 101 -10.06 0.32 -0.85
N TYR A 102 -11.17 0.83 -0.33
CA TYR A 102 -12.03 1.78 -1.04
C TYR A 102 -11.47 3.21 -1.13
N THR A 103 -10.48 3.56 -0.30
CA THR A 103 -9.96 4.93 -0.13
C THR A 103 -8.43 5.00 0.08
N ALA A 104 -7.73 3.87 -0.02
CA ALA A 104 -6.30 3.81 0.26
C ALA A 104 -5.45 3.53 -0.99
N ILE A 105 -4.26 4.13 -1.00
CA ILE A 105 -3.15 3.74 -1.89
C ILE A 105 -2.15 2.93 -1.06
N GLY A 106 -2.02 1.64 -1.36
CA GLY A 106 -0.94 0.80 -0.85
C GLY A 106 0.43 1.14 -1.47
N VAL A 107 1.46 1.15 -0.62
CA VAL A 107 2.88 1.24 -0.98
C VAL A 107 3.64 0.14 -0.25
N GLU A 108 4.19 -0.80 -1.00
CA GLU A 108 4.97 -1.94 -0.52
C GLU A 108 6.46 -1.62 -0.57
N MET A 109 7.21 -1.96 0.48
CA MET A 109 8.66 -1.92 0.47
C MET A 109 9.20 -3.35 0.50
N VAL A 110 10.08 -3.68 -0.46
CA VAL A 110 10.69 -5.02 -0.52
C VAL A 110 11.56 -5.26 0.70
N GLN A 111 11.12 -6.17 1.56
CA GLN A 111 11.82 -6.56 2.78
C GLN A 111 11.23 -7.87 3.32
N GLU A 112 12.10 -8.79 3.71
CA GLU A 112 11.77 -10.02 4.43
C GLU A 112 11.30 -9.69 5.85
N ALA A 113 10.41 -10.49 6.42
CA ALA A 113 9.90 -10.27 7.77
C ALA A 113 10.97 -10.47 8.87
N GLY A 114 11.95 -11.36 8.63
CA GLY A 114 13.04 -11.66 9.58
C GLY A 114 12.53 -12.01 10.98
N SER A 115 13.07 -11.34 12.01
CA SER A 115 12.68 -11.55 13.40
C SER A 115 11.38 -10.84 13.82
N GLY A 116 10.73 -10.13 12.90
CA GLY A 116 9.42 -9.53 13.11
C GLY A 116 9.26 -8.17 12.43
N SER A 117 8.02 -7.67 12.42
CA SER A 117 7.64 -6.48 11.65
C SER A 117 8.45 -5.23 11.98
N HIS A 118 8.76 -5.00 13.27
CA HIS A 118 9.61 -3.87 13.64
C HIS A 118 11.04 -3.99 13.09
N TRP A 119 11.62 -5.19 13.14
CA TRP A 119 12.94 -5.43 12.59
C TRP A 119 12.94 -5.15 11.08
N ALA A 120 11.92 -5.64 10.36
CA ALA A 120 11.75 -5.39 8.93
C ALA A 120 11.61 -3.88 8.63
N ASP A 121 10.76 -3.18 9.36
CA ASP A 121 10.58 -1.72 9.24
C ASP A 121 11.91 -0.98 9.45
N GLU A 122 12.71 -1.35 10.45
CA GLU A 122 14.03 -0.78 10.71
C GLU A 122 15.02 -1.06 9.56
N GLN A 123 15.01 -2.26 8.96
CA GLN A 123 15.85 -2.55 7.79
C GLN A 123 15.53 -1.60 6.63
N ILE A 124 14.25 -1.32 6.39
CA ILE A 124 13.81 -0.37 5.36
C ILE A 124 14.25 1.05 5.73
N LEU A 125 14.02 1.47 6.98
CA LEU A 125 14.35 2.81 7.47
C LEU A 125 15.86 3.11 7.43
N HIS A 126 16.72 2.10 7.59
CA HIS A 126 18.18 2.23 7.49
C HIS A 126 18.69 2.15 6.04
N ARG A 127 17.93 1.53 5.12
CA ARG A 127 18.33 1.41 3.72
C ARG A 127 18.10 2.71 2.95
N HIS A 128 19.11 3.57 2.92
CA HIS A 128 19.05 4.93 2.39
C HIS A 128 18.31 5.06 1.04
N LYS A 129 18.67 4.26 0.03
CA LYS A 129 18.05 4.32 -1.30
C LYS A 129 16.54 3.97 -1.27
N GLN A 130 16.16 2.95 -0.51
CA GLN A 130 14.78 2.50 -0.42
C GLN A 130 13.91 3.50 0.35
N ILE A 131 14.34 3.92 1.54
CA ILE A 131 13.56 4.88 2.35
C ILE A 131 13.46 6.24 1.66
N HIS A 132 14.53 6.72 1.01
CA HIS A 132 14.48 7.99 0.26
C HIS A 132 13.42 7.95 -0.84
N SER A 133 13.36 6.85 -1.60
CA SER A 133 12.42 6.68 -2.70
C SER A 133 10.98 6.49 -2.19
N ALA A 134 10.77 5.69 -1.14
CA ALA A 134 9.48 5.50 -0.51
C ALA A 134 8.91 6.82 0.06
N VAL A 135 9.75 7.62 0.71
CA VAL A 135 9.35 8.92 1.26
C VAL A 135 9.02 9.91 0.15
N ARG A 136 9.82 10.00 -0.93
CA ARG A 136 9.51 10.86 -2.09
C ARG A 136 8.21 10.46 -2.78
N LEU A 137 7.99 9.15 -2.95
CA LEU A 137 6.74 8.62 -3.49
C LEU A 137 5.54 9.03 -2.63
N ALA A 138 5.62 8.79 -1.31
CA ALA A 138 4.55 9.15 -0.39
C ALA A 138 4.31 10.67 -0.34
N ALA A 139 5.37 11.49 -0.40
CA ALA A 139 5.25 12.95 -0.46
C ALA A 139 4.53 13.41 -1.74
N TRP A 140 4.91 12.86 -2.90
CA TRP A 140 4.26 13.15 -4.17
C TRP A 140 2.79 12.71 -4.17
N LEU A 141 2.49 11.47 -3.75
CA LEU A 141 1.11 10.96 -3.64
C LEU A 141 0.29 11.83 -2.69
N LYS A 142 0.87 12.22 -1.56
CA LYS A 142 0.23 13.08 -0.57
C LYS A 142 -0.18 14.42 -1.18
N GLN A 143 0.72 15.09 -1.89
CA GLN A 143 0.41 16.37 -2.53
C GLN A 143 -0.58 16.20 -3.68
N ARG A 144 -0.38 15.20 -4.53
CA ARG A 144 -1.23 14.92 -5.70
C ARG A 144 -2.71 14.68 -5.33
N TYR A 145 -2.97 13.99 -4.22
CA TYR A 145 -4.32 13.61 -3.81
C TYR A 145 -4.84 14.37 -2.57
N GLY A 146 -4.09 15.36 -2.07
CA GLY A 146 -4.49 16.12 -0.88
C GLY A 146 -4.56 15.28 0.40
N ILE A 147 -3.82 14.19 0.49
CA ILE A 147 -3.86 13.27 1.65
C ILE A 147 -3.23 13.97 2.87
N LYS A 148 -3.85 13.83 4.03
CA LYS A 148 -3.33 14.44 5.27
C LYS A 148 -2.14 13.64 5.77
N MET A 149 -1.12 14.30 6.34
CA MET A 149 0.07 13.61 6.91
C MET A 149 -0.32 12.52 7.92
N ARG A 150 -1.33 12.78 8.75
CA ARG A 150 -1.87 11.82 9.73
C ARG A 150 -2.50 10.56 9.12
N ASN A 151 -2.81 10.58 7.81
CA ASN A 151 -3.41 9.47 7.07
C ASN A 151 -2.37 8.68 6.24
N ILE A 152 -1.07 8.93 6.44
CA ILE A 152 0.00 8.06 5.92
C ILE A 152 0.32 7.04 7.01
N ILE A 153 -0.38 5.92 7.02
CA ILE A 153 -0.37 4.95 8.12
C ILE A 153 0.36 3.66 7.71
N GLY A 154 0.73 2.83 8.68
CA GLY A 154 1.08 1.43 8.41
C GLY A 154 -0.13 0.53 8.45
N HIS A 155 -0.01 -0.70 7.93
CA HIS A 155 -1.11 -1.67 7.97
C HIS A 155 -1.48 -2.03 9.42
N ALA A 156 -0.50 -2.09 10.34
CA ALA A 156 -0.74 -2.27 11.78
C ALA A 156 -1.69 -1.23 12.41
N MET A 157 -1.86 -0.07 11.76
CA MET A 157 -2.73 1.02 12.23
C MET A 157 -4.13 0.98 11.60
N ALA A 158 -4.38 0.09 10.63
CA ALA A 158 -5.55 0.12 9.76
C ALA A 158 -6.88 0.09 10.51
N ASN A 159 -7.02 -0.82 11.48
CA ASN A 159 -8.26 -1.00 12.24
C ASN A 159 -8.67 0.23 13.07
N HIS A 160 -7.72 1.12 13.37
CA HIS A 160 -7.93 2.35 14.13
C HIS A 160 -8.06 3.60 13.25
N SER A 161 -8.01 3.44 11.93
CA SER A 161 -8.20 4.55 11.00
C SER A 161 -9.63 5.08 11.10
N PRO A 162 -9.87 6.40 11.12
CA PRO A 162 -11.23 6.95 11.05
C PRO A 162 -11.91 6.67 9.71
N PHE A 163 -11.18 6.18 8.72
CA PHE A 163 -11.71 5.74 7.43
C PHE A 163 -12.02 4.23 7.41
N PHE A 164 -11.72 3.49 8.47
CA PHE A 164 -11.96 2.06 8.49
C PHE A 164 -13.46 1.76 8.39
N LYS A 165 -13.85 0.97 7.39
CA LYS A 165 -15.23 0.52 7.20
C LYS A 165 -15.23 -0.85 6.56
N ASP A 166 -15.84 -1.83 7.21
CA ASP A 166 -16.07 -3.16 6.64
C ASP A 166 -17.46 -3.66 7.06
N LEU A 167 -18.33 -3.95 6.08
CA LEU A 167 -19.71 -4.39 6.35
C LEU A 167 -19.80 -5.87 6.76
N GLU A 168 -18.75 -6.66 6.50
CA GLU A 168 -18.69 -8.07 6.88
C GLU A 168 -18.07 -8.27 8.27
N GLY A 169 -17.72 -7.18 8.96
CA GLY A 169 -17.11 -7.21 10.28
C GLY A 169 -15.64 -7.62 10.29
N TRP A 170 -14.97 -7.68 9.13
CA TRP A 170 -13.59 -8.13 9.05
C TRP A 170 -12.62 -7.14 9.71
N ARG A 171 -11.48 -7.65 10.18
CA ARG A 171 -10.38 -6.89 10.77
C ARG A 171 -9.04 -7.33 10.20
N ASN A 172 -8.06 -6.43 10.25
CA ASN A 172 -6.68 -6.76 9.89
C ASN A 172 -5.93 -7.31 11.10
N ASP A 173 -5.08 -8.30 10.88
CA ASP A 173 -4.18 -8.92 11.85
C ASP A 173 -2.69 -8.62 11.56
N HIS A 174 -2.41 -7.90 10.47
CA HIS A 174 -1.07 -7.56 10.03
C HIS A 174 -0.41 -6.53 10.95
N THR A 175 0.92 -6.63 11.10
CA THR A 175 1.70 -5.86 12.07
C THR A 175 2.82 -5.04 11.44
N ASP A 176 2.88 -4.96 10.11
CA ASP A 176 3.83 -4.14 9.38
C ASP A 176 3.57 -2.63 9.56
N TRP A 177 4.67 -1.87 9.57
CA TRP A 177 4.67 -0.43 9.82
C TRP A 177 3.95 -0.05 11.12
N LEU A 178 4.54 -0.43 12.26
CA LEU A 178 4.02 -0.04 13.57
C LEU A 178 3.96 1.49 13.72
N ARG A 179 3.11 1.97 14.64
CA ARG A 179 2.94 3.41 14.90
C ARG A 179 4.27 4.13 15.15
N ARG A 180 5.22 3.48 15.84
CA ARG A 180 6.56 4.01 16.13
C ARG A 180 7.41 4.20 14.85
N ASP A 181 7.29 3.29 13.90
CA ASP A 181 8.08 3.27 12.67
C ASP A 181 7.49 4.24 11.63
N VAL A 182 6.16 4.32 11.58
CA VAL A 182 5.43 5.35 10.82
C VAL A 182 5.78 6.75 11.32
N LYS A 183 6.03 6.95 12.63
CA LYS A 183 6.48 8.26 13.16
C LYS A 183 7.84 8.65 12.56
N LYS A 184 8.80 7.71 12.48
CA LYS A 184 10.10 7.92 11.83
C LYS A 184 9.93 8.22 10.33
N PHE A 185 9.08 7.46 9.63
CA PHE A 185 8.77 7.69 8.21
C PHE A 185 8.19 9.10 7.97
N ARG A 186 7.16 9.49 8.72
CA ARG A 186 6.52 10.82 8.61
C ARG A 186 7.47 11.96 8.97
N HIS A 187 8.42 11.75 9.88
CA HIS A 187 9.46 12.73 10.16
C HIS A 187 10.33 12.99 8.92
N ARG A 188 10.85 11.94 8.29
CA ARG A 188 11.61 12.04 7.03
C ARG A 188 10.78 12.67 5.91
N LEU A 189 9.49 12.34 5.83
CA LEU A 189 8.59 12.92 4.84
C LEU A 189 8.39 14.43 4.99
N ARG A 190 8.30 14.94 6.23
CA ARG A 190 8.24 16.39 6.48
C ARG A 190 9.48 17.10 5.94
N GLN A 191 10.66 16.51 6.09
CA GLN A 191 11.91 17.08 5.58
C GLN A 191 11.94 17.13 4.04
N VAL A 192 11.28 16.19 3.35
CA VAL A 192 11.17 16.20 1.88
C VAL A 192 10.15 17.22 1.37
N ILE A 193 9.09 17.52 2.14
CA ILE A 193 8.09 18.51 1.74
C ILE A 193 8.51 19.94 2.09
N ALA A 194 9.36 20.12 3.10
CA ALA A 194 9.87 21.44 3.50
C ALA A 194 10.99 21.97 2.57
N LYS A 195 11.46 21.16 1.63
CA LYS A 195 12.39 21.51 0.55
C LYS A 195 11.58 21.74 -0.73
#